data_AF-A0A382Y802-F1
#
_entry.id   AF-A0A382Y802-F1
#
_cell.length_a   1.000
_cell.length_b   1.000
_cell.length_c   1.000
_cell.angle_alpha   90.00
_cell.angle_beta   90.00
_cell.angle_gamma   90.00
#
_symmetry.space_group_name_H-M   'P 1'
#
loop_
_entity.id
_entity.type
_entity.pdbx_description
1 polymer ?
#
loop_
_entity_poly.entity_id
_entity_poly.type
_entity_poly.pdbx_seq_one_letter_code
_entity_poly.pdbx_strand_id
1 'polypeptide(L)'
;MELPLYFISDLHLSLDPSEEEVQRQKRLFHFFRHIAETKGTLFIIGDLFDFYFEYKDVIPKDYFHFYMEINRLKESGVNTHFILGNHDYWVMDFITEELMYRVYDSDFKFTINGKNFLLT
;
A
#
# COMPACT_ATOMS: atom_id res chain seq x y z
N MET A 1 -6.66 10.92 -10.67
CA MET A 1 -5.28 10.44 -10.36
C MET A 1 -4.33 11.56 -10.66
N GLU A 2 -3.37 11.77 -9.77
CA GLU A 2 -2.36 12.81 -9.89
C GLU A 2 -1.05 12.18 -10.33
N LEU A 3 -0.34 12.84 -11.25
CA LEU A 3 1.00 12.45 -11.66
C LEU A 3 2.04 13.01 -10.68
N PRO A 4 3.16 12.31 -10.46
CA PRO A 4 3.55 11.02 -11.04
C PRO A 4 2.76 9.81 -10.51
N LEU A 5 2.75 8.71 -11.28
CA LEU A 5 2.21 7.43 -10.84
C LEU A 5 3.36 6.52 -10.37
N TYR A 6 3.20 5.94 -9.20
CA TYR A 6 4.12 4.97 -8.62
C TYR A 6 3.43 3.62 -8.50
N PHE A 7 4.17 2.55 -8.77
CA PHE A 7 3.66 1.19 -8.73
C PHE A 7 4.64 0.32 -7.95
N ILE A 8 4.13 -0.41 -6.95
CA ILE A 8 4.87 -1.41 -6.17
C ILE A 8 3.99 -2.66 -6.01
N SER A 9 4.61 -3.82 -5.80
CA SER A 9 3.95 -5.11 -5.60
C SER A 9 4.87 -6.04 -4.79
N ASP A 10 4.34 -7.19 -4.34
CA ASP A 10 5.11 -8.32 -3.79
C ASP A 10 6.06 -7.90 -2.64
N LEU A 11 5.55 -7.05 -1.75
CA LEU A 11 6.33 -6.56 -0.62
C LEU A 11 6.47 -7.60 0.49
N HIS A 12 5.50 -8.51 0.65
CA HIS A 12 5.47 -9.58 1.66
C HIS A 12 6.02 -9.13 3.02
N LEU A 13 5.39 -8.11 3.61
CA LEU A 13 5.77 -7.64 4.94
C LEU A 13 5.54 -8.76 5.97
N SER A 14 6.61 -9.18 6.64
CA SER A 14 6.60 -10.27 7.63
C SER A 14 6.07 -9.81 8.99
N LEU A 15 5.37 -10.70 9.70
CA LEU A 15 4.98 -10.53 11.11
C LEU A 15 6.18 -10.65 12.06
N ASP A 16 7.22 -11.37 11.64
CA ASP A 16 8.48 -11.52 12.38
C ASP A 16 9.64 -11.10 11.47
N PRO A 17 9.96 -9.79 11.41
CA PRO A 17 10.94 -9.28 10.47
C PRO A 17 12.36 -9.62 10.92
N SER A 18 13.11 -10.29 10.05
CA SER A 18 14.55 -10.44 10.21
C SER A 18 15.27 -9.09 10.11
N GLU A 19 16.55 -9.03 10.51
CA GLU A 19 17.35 -7.80 10.33
C GLU A 19 17.40 -7.37 8.85
N GLU A 20 17.48 -8.32 7.93
CA GLU A 20 17.44 -8.05 6.49
C GLU A 20 16.10 -7.42 6.07
N GLU A 21 15.00 -7.93 6.61
CA GLU A 21 13.65 -7.41 6.37
C GLU A 21 13.52 -5.97 6.87
N VAL A 22 14.03 -5.68 8.07
CA VAL A 22 14.05 -4.32 8.62
C VAL A 22 14.80 -3.36 7.68
N GLN A 23 15.90 -3.79 7.07
CA GLN A 23 16.62 -2.97 6.10
C GLN A 23 15.84 -2.81 4.78
N ARG A 24 15.08 -3.82 4.34
CA ARG A 24 14.16 -3.71 3.19
C ARG A 24 13.06 -2.69 3.44
N GLN A 25 12.42 -2.75 4.61
CA GLN A 25 11.40 -1.78 5.02
C GLN A 25 11.96 -0.36 5.10
N LYS A 26 13.18 -0.15 5.61
CA LYS A 26 13.82 1.18 5.60
C LYS A 26 13.98 1.75 4.19
N ARG A 27 14.32 0.92 3.21
CA ARG A 27 14.40 1.36 1.79
C ARG A 27 13.02 1.70 1.25
N LEU A 28 12.00 0.88 1.55
CA LEU A 28 10.61 1.16 1.19
C LEU A 28 10.13 2.49 1.78
N PHE A 29 10.38 2.74 3.06
CA PHE A 29 9.95 3.98 3.72
C PHE A 29 10.73 5.20 3.21
N HIS A 30 12.02 5.03 2.85
CA HIS A 30 12.75 6.09 2.15
C HIS A 30 12.10 6.42 0.80
N PHE A 31 11.66 5.40 0.05
CA PHE A 31 10.91 5.60 -1.19
C PHE A 31 9.55 6.29 -0.96
N PHE A 32 8.84 5.95 0.11
CA PHE A 32 7.60 6.65 0.48
C PHE A 32 7.83 8.14 0.77
N ARG A 33 8.94 8.50 1.43
CA ARG A 33 9.30 9.91 1.62
C ARG A 33 9.53 10.62 0.29
N HIS A 34 10.19 9.97 -0.66
CA HIS A 34 10.34 10.52 -2.01
C HIS A 34 8.97 10.77 -2.68
N ILE A 35 8.03 9.82 -2.59
CA ILE A 35 6.67 9.98 -3.11
C ILE A 35 5.93 11.13 -2.41
N ALA A 36 6.11 11.28 -1.10
CA ALA A 36 5.49 12.37 -0.34
C ALA A 36 5.98 13.76 -0.80
N GLU A 37 7.23 13.88 -1.22
CA GLU A 37 7.84 15.11 -1.75
C GLU A 37 7.35 15.43 -3.16
N THR A 38 7.27 14.43 -4.04
CA THR A 38 6.86 14.58 -5.44
C THR A 38 5.34 14.63 -5.64
N LYS A 39 4.57 14.21 -4.63
CA LYS A 39 3.11 14.03 -4.69
C LYS A 39 2.70 13.00 -5.74
N GLY A 40 1.40 12.87 -5.99
CA GLY A 40 0.86 12.00 -7.02
C GLY A 40 0.07 10.81 -6.48
N THR A 41 0.18 9.68 -7.16
CA THR A 41 -0.63 8.48 -6.87
C THR A 41 0.28 7.27 -6.68
N LEU A 42 0.13 6.56 -5.56
CA LEU A 42 0.80 5.29 -5.31
C LEU A 42 -0.20 4.15 -5.52
N PHE A 43 0.17 3.18 -6.34
CA PHE A 43 -0.51 1.90 -6.48
C PHE A 43 0.33 0.80 -5.83
N ILE A 44 -0.29 0.09 -4.90
CA ILE A 44 0.19 -1.17 -4.32
C ILE A 44 -0.60 -2.28 -5.01
N ILE A 45 0.06 -3.15 -5.77
CA ILE A 45 -0.57 -4.14 -6.64
C ILE A 45 -0.28 -5.53 -6.08
N GLY A 46 -1.07 -5.95 -5.10
CA GLY A 46 -0.98 -7.28 -4.49
C GLY A 46 0.19 -7.49 -3.55
N ASP A 47 0.03 -8.52 -2.72
CA ASP A 47 1.00 -9.13 -1.81
C ASP A 47 1.82 -8.11 -1.01
N LEU A 48 1.10 -7.19 -0.39
CA LEU A 48 1.63 -6.19 0.53
C LEU A 48 2.13 -6.85 1.82
N PHE A 49 1.33 -7.75 2.40
CA PHE A 49 1.69 -8.48 3.60
C PHE A 49 2.02 -9.92 3.26
N ASP A 50 2.88 -10.55 4.06
CA ASP A 50 3.12 -12.00 3.93
C ASP A 50 1.89 -12.80 4.37
N PHE A 51 1.05 -12.22 5.23
CA PHE A 51 -0.31 -12.67 5.49
C PHE A 51 -1.07 -11.55 6.20
N TYR A 52 -2.26 -11.19 5.69
CA TYR A 52 -3.12 -10.22 6.37
C TYR A 52 -4.51 -10.78 6.64
N PHE A 53 -4.92 -10.66 7.90
CA PHE A 53 -6.30 -10.91 8.30
C PHE A 53 -6.74 -9.82 9.26
N GLU A 54 -7.76 -9.07 8.87
CA GLU A 54 -8.31 -8.00 9.67
C GLU A 54 -9.36 -8.52 10.65
N TYR A 55 -9.29 -8.03 11.88
CA TYR A 55 -10.28 -8.32 12.92
C TYR A 55 -10.98 -7.01 13.27
N LYS A 56 -12.27 -7.10 13.59
CA LYS A 56 -13.10 -5.95 13.94
C LYS A 56 -12.50 -5.04 15.03
N ASP A 57 -11.91 -5.64 16.07
CA ASP A 57 -11.48 -4.91 17.26
C ASP A 57 -9.95 -4.95 17.49
N VAL A 58 -9.18 -5.58 16.58
CA VAL A 58 -7.73 -5.76 16.73
C VAL A 58 -7.02 -5.53 15.41
N ILE A 59 -5.99 -4.67 15.45
CA ILE A 59 -5.10 -4.40 14.33
C ILE A 59 -3.75 -5.10 14.58
N PRO A 60 -3.20 -5.87 13.61
CA PRO A 60 -1.89 -6.50 13.74
C PRO A 60 -0.77 -5.46 13.98
N LYS A 61 -0.20 -5.45 15.19
CA LYS A 61 0.79 -4.44 15.59
C LYS A 61 2.13 -4.54 14.85
N ASP A 62 2.47 -5.70 14.30
CA ASP A 62 3.78 -5.92 13.66
C ASP A 62 3.92 -5.09 12.38
N TYR A 63 2.81 -4.67 11.78
CA TYR A 63 2.75 -3.77 10.63
C TYR A 63 2.63 -2.28 11.01
N PHE A 64 2.77 -1.94 12.30
CA PHE A 64 2.57 -0.58 12.80
C PHE A 64 3.40 0.48 12.07
N HIS A 65 4.67 0.18 11.78
CA HIS A 65 5.54 1.12 11.07
C HIS A 65 5.06 1.38 9.63
N PHE A 66 4.58 0.34 8.94
CA PHE A 66 4.00 0.49 7.62
C PHE A 66 2.73 1.37 7.67
N TYR A 67 1.84 1.12 8.63
CA TYR A 67 0.62 1.93 8.79
C TYR A 67 0.93 3.41 9.01
N MET A 68 1.92 3.71 9.86
CA MET A 68 2.37 5.08 10.08
C MET A 68 2.85 5.74 8.79
N GLU A 69 3.63 5.04 7.98
CA GLU A 69 4.18 5.60 6.74
C GLU A 69 3.11 5.79 5.65
N ILE A 70 2.13 4.88 5.53
CA ILE A 70 0.97 5.09 4.64
C ILE A 70 0.12 6.27 5.12
N ASN A 71 -0.12 6.40 6.43
CA ASN A 71 -0.87 7.55 6.95
C ASN A 71 -0.14 8.87 6.66
N ARG A 72 1.20 8.91 6.78
CA ARG A 72 2.01 10.07 6.39
C ARG A 72 1.89 10.40 4.90
N LEU A 73 1.87 9.40 4.03
CA LEU A 73 1.60 9.60 2.60
C LEU A 73 0.22 10.23 2.37
N LYS A 74 -0.82 9.69 3.01
CA LYS A 74 -2.20 10.20 2.94
C LYS A 74 -2.29 11.65 3.41
N GLU A 75 -1.71 11.98 4.57
CA GLU A 75 -1.64 13.35 5.10
C GLU A 75 -0.86 14.31 4.19
N SER A 76 0.10 13.79 3.44
CA SER A 76 0.86 14.58 2.47
C SER A 76 0.09 14.83 1.15
N GLY A 77 -1.11 14.27 0.99
CA GLY A 77 -1.94 14.42 -0.21
C GLY A 77 -1.67 13.38 -1.30
N VAL A 78 -0.98 12.28 -0.99
CA VAL A 78 -0.75 11.18 -1.95
C VAL A 78 -1.94 10.23 -1.92
N ASN A 79 -2.51 9.94 -3.09
CA ASN A 79 -3.60 8.97 -3.21
C ASN A 79 -3.02 7.54 -3.23
N THR A 80 -3.28 6.76 -2.17
CA THR A 80 -2.80 5.37 -2.01
C THR A 80 -3.87 4.36 -2.43
N HIS A 81 -3.67 3.74 -3.59
CA HIS A 81 -4.53 2.71 -4.15
C HIS A 81 -3.95 1.32 -3.85
N PHE A 82 -4.79 0.39 -3.41
CA PHE A 82 -4.36 -0.98 -3.09
C PHE A 82 -5.22 -2.00 -3.83
N ILE A 83 -4.60 -2.80 -4.68
CA ILE A 83 -5.22 -3.94 -5.34
C ILE A 83 -4.87 -5.16 -4.49
N LEU A 84 -5.87 -5.94 -4.07
CA LEU A 84 -5.69 -7.07 -3.17
C LEU A 84 -4.99 -8.23 -3.88
N GLY A 85 -3.96 -8.77 -3.24
CA GLY A 85 -3.30 -10.02 -3.64
C GLY A 85 -3.89 -11.22 -2.91
N ASN A 86 -3.35 -12.41 -3.16
CA ASN A 86 -3.82 -13.63 -2.51
C ASN A 86 -3.45 -13.71 -1.03
N HIS A 87 -2.45 -12.94 -0.58
CA HIS A 87 -2.08 -12.86 0.84
C HIS A 87 -2.91 -11.86 1.66
N ASP A 88 -3.61 -10.95 0.99
CA ASP A 88 -4.21 -9.76 1.62
C ASP A 88 -5.73 -9.68 1.44
N TYR A 89 -6.39 -10.76 1.05
CA TYR A 89 -7.81 -10.71 0.66
C TYR A 89 -8.77 -10.39 1.84
N TRP A 90 -8.34 -10.59 3.09
CA TRP A 90 -9.17 -10.48 4.29
C TRP A 90 -9.08 -9.11 4.97
N VAL A 91 -9.16 -8.03 4.19
CA VAL A 91 -9.22 -6.65 4.69
C VAL A 91 -10.64 -6.25 5.07
N MET A 92 -10.77 -5.32 6.02
CA MET A 92 -12.05 -4.72 6.44
C MET A 92 -11.91 -3.18 6.48
N ASP A 93 -12.60 -2.52 7.40
CA ASP A 93 -12.75 -1.07 7.48
C ASP A 93 -11.45 -0.33 7.81
N PHE A 94 -10.53 -0.93 8.57
CA PHE A 94 -9.24 -0.30 8.86
C PHE A 94 -8.40 -0.13 7.59
N ILE A 95 -8.22 -1.17 6.78
CA ILE A 95 -7.46 -0.99 5.53
C ILE A 95 -8.26 -0.21 4.49
N THR A 96 -9.56 -0.50 4.34
CA THR A 96 -10.36 0.04 3.22
C THR A 96 -10.84 1.48 3.42
N GLU A 97 -11.10 1.91 4.66
CA GLU A 97 -11.63 3.23 4.98
C GLU A 97 -10.60 4.12 5.68
N GLU A 98 -9.84 3.58 6.62
CA GLU A 98 -8.88 4.36 7.42
C GLU A 98 -7.52 4.53 6.72
N LEU A 99 -6.93 3.45 6.21
CA LEU A 99 -5.54 3.47 5.77
C LEU A 99 -5.36 3.83 4.30
N MET A 100 -6.07 3.15 3.40
CA MET A 100 -5.91 3.35 1.96
C MET A 100 -6.85 4.45 1.44
N TYR A 101 -6.49 5.08 0.33
CA TYR A 101 -7.41 5.96 -0.40
C TYR A 101 -8.49 5.14 -1.13
N ARG A 102 -8.11 4.00 -1.71
CA ARG A 102 -9.06 3.07 -2.34
C ARG A 102 -8.48 1.67 -2.41
N VAL A 103 -9.32 0.67 -2.10
CA VAL A 103 -9.01 -0.74 -2.24
C VAL A 103 -9.79 -1.37 -3.39
N TYR A 104 -9.19 -2.32 -4.09
CA TYR A 104 -9.78 -3.07 -5.20
C TYR A 104 -9.61 -4.56 -4.97
N ASP A 105 -10.71 -5.31 -4.99
CA ASP A 105 -10.75 -6.78 -4.87
C ASP A 105 -10.68 -7.50 -6.23
N SER A 106 -10.44 -6.74 -7.30
CA SER A 106 -10.41 -7.20 -8.69
C SER A 106 -9.61 -6.24 -9.57
N ASP A 107 -9.34 -6.66 -10.81
CA ASP A 107 -8.64 -5.87 -11.82
C ASP A 107 -9.13 -4.41 -11.90
N PHE A 108 -8.18 -3.48 -11.90
CA PHE A 108 -8.47 -2.06 -12.04
C PHE A 108 -7.97 -1.50 -13.37
N LYS A 109 -8.89 -0.94 -14.17
CA LYS A 109 -8.60 -0.30 -15.45
C LYS A 109 -8.79 1.20 -15.35
N PHE A 110 -7.84 1.95 -15.92
CA PHE A 110 -7.96 3.40 -16.02
C PHE A 110 -7.20 3.97 -17.21
N THR A 111 -7.54 5.22 -17.54
CA THR A 111 -6.87 5.99 -18.60
C THR A 111 -6.35 7.30 -18.03
N ILE A 112 -5.10 7.64 -18.34
CA ILE A 112 -4.48 8.91 -17.97
C ILE A 112 -3.61 9.41 -19.13
N ASN A 113 -3.73 10.70 -19.47
CA ASN A 113 -3.01 11.30 -20.61
C ASN A 113 -3.10 10.47 -21.92
N GLY A 114 -4.27 9.89 -22.20
CA GLY A 114 -4.51 9.06 -23.38
C GLY A 114 -3.88 7.66 -23.35
N LYS A 115 -3.23 7.28 -22.24
CA LYS A 115 -2.66 5.93 -22.04
C LYS A 115 -3.59 5.09 -21.19
N ASN A 116 -3.79 3.85 -21.58
CA ASN A 116 -4.62 2.88 -20.86
C ASN A 116 -3.72 1.98 -19.99
N PHE A 117 -4.16 1.77 -18.75
CA PHE A 117 -3.52 0.90 -17.78
C PHE A 117 -4.52 -0.16 -17.32
N LEU A 118 -4.02 -1.37 -17.13
CA LEU A 118 -4.70 -2.49 -16.48
C LEU A 118 -3.80 -2.94 -15.34
N LEU A 119 -4.31 -2.87 -14.11
CA LEU A 119 -3.67 -3.41 -12.92
C LEU A 119 -4.42 -4.68 -12.53
N THR A 120 -3.68 -5.74 -12.27
CA THR A 120 -4.16 -7.09 -11.94
C THR A 120 -3.46 -7.59 -10.71
#